data_AF-A0A800EYA5-F1
#
_entry.id   AF-A0A800EYA5-F1
#
_cell.length_a   1.000
_cell.length_b   1.000
_cell.length_c   1.000
_cell.angle_alpha   90.00
_cell.angle_beta   90.00
_cell.angle_gamma   90.00
#
_symmetry.space_group_name_H-M   'P 1'
#
loop_
_entity.id
_entity.type
_entity.pdbx_description
1 polymer ?
#
loop_
_entity_poly.entity_id
_entity_poly.type
_entity_poly.pdbx_seq_one_letter_code
_entity_poly.pdbx_strand_id
1 'polypeptide(L)' 'MTSTGTAAPAIGDIVPDFTLPSLDGVDVKLSYYRGKRLAVFMWASW' A
#
# COMPACT_ATOMS: atom_id res chain seq x y z
N MET A 1 -16.24 2.83 -21.53
CA MET A 1 -15.61 2.62 -20.20
C MET A 1 -14.15 2.30 -20.44
N THR A 2 -13.27 3.27 -20.26
CA THR A 2 -11.81 3.07 -20.39
C THR A 2 -11.31 2.33 -19.16
N SER A 3 -10.98 1.04 -19.33
CA SER A 3 -10.22 0.28 -18.34
C SER A 3 -8.77 0.77 -18.37
N THR A 4 -8.40 1.62 -17.43
CA THR A 4 -6.98 1.81 -17.08
C THR A 4 -6.44 0.48 -16.59
N GLY A 5 -5.70 -0.23 -17.44
CA GLY A 5 -4.89 -1.36 -17.00
C GLY A 5 -3.84 -0.85 -16.03
N THR A 6 -3.99 -1.16 -14.75
CA THR A 6 -2.98 -0.91 -13.73
C THR A 6 -1.74 -1.70 -14.13
N ALA A 7 -0.72 -1.00 -14.65
CA ALA A 7 0.59 -1.61 -14.85
C ALA A 7 1.07 -2.19 -13.51
N ALA A 8 1.63 -3.40 -13.54
CA ALA A 8 2.23 -3.98 -12.35
C ALA A 8 3.38 -3.07 -11.86
N PRO A 9 3.53 -2.85 -10.55
CA PRO A 9 4.59 -2.00 -10.03
C PRO A 9 5.97 -2.55 -10.41
N ALA A 10 6.84 -1.67 -10.91
CA ALA A 10 8.22 -1.98 -11.26
C ALA A 10 9.20 -1.54 -10.17
N ILE A 11 10.42 -2.08 -10.21
CA ILE A 11 11.49 -1.65 -9.30
C ILE A 11 11.82 -0.19 -9.60
N GLY A 12 11.81 0.65 -8.56
CA GLY A 12 12.07 2.09 -8.66
C GLY A 12 10.80 2.95 -8.74
N ASP A 13 9.63 2.34 -8.96
CA ASP A 13 8.36 3.07 -8.93
C ASP A 13 8.06 3.58 -7.51
N ILE A 14 7.49 4.78 -7.47
CA ILE A 14 6.92 5.30 -6.24
C ILE A 14 5.65 4.50 -5.93
N VAL A 15 5.64 3.83 -4.78
CA VAL A 15 4.45 3.11 -4.32
C VAL A 15 3.28 4.09 -4.15
N PRO A 16 2.11 3.81 -4.76
CA PRO A 16 0.91 4.64 -4.60
C PRO A 16 0.49 4.71 -3.14
N ASP A 17 -0.01 5.87 -2.71
CA ASP A 17 -0.49 6.03 -1.34
C ASP A 17 -1.83 5.31 -1.17
N PHE A 18 -2.00 4.63 -0.04
CA PHE A 18 -3.24 3.97 0.32
C PHE A 18 -3.48 4.09 1.82
N THR A 19 -4.76 4.02 2.19
CA THR A 19 -5.22 4.05 3.57
C THR A 19 -5.90 2.72 3.87
N LEU A 20 -5.51 2.07 4.97
CA LEU A 20 -6.15 0.84 5.44
C LEU A 20 -6.53 0.99 6.92
N PRO A 21 -7.66 0.42 7.34
CA PRO A 21 -7.97 0.34 8.75
C PRO A 21 -7.01 -0.62 9.45
N SER A 22 -6.49 -0.20 10.60
CA SER A 22 -5.80 -1.08 11.56
C SER A 22 -6.79 -2.06 12.18
N LEU A 23 -6.25 -3.08 12.85
CA LEU A 23 -7.03 -3.98 13.72
C LEU A 23 -7.78 -3.21 14.82
N ASP A 24 -7.24 -2.06 15.23
CA ASP A 24 -7.85 -1.18 16.23
C ASP A 24 -8.91 -0.22 15.63
N GLY A 25 -9.20 -0.33 14.32
CA GLY A 25 -10.16 0.52 13.61
C GLY A 25 -9.65 1.93 13.27
N VAL A 26 -8.36 2.20 13.48
CA VAL A 26 -7.74 3.48 13.13
C VAL A 26 -7.23 3.45 11.69
N ASP A 27 -7.50 4.50 10.92
CA ASP A 27 -6.98 4.66 9.57
C ASP A 27 -5.47 4.85 9.56
N VAL A 28 -4.76 3.94 8.90
CA VAL A 28 -3.32 3.97 8.70
C VAL A 28 -3.01 4.27 7.25
N LYS A 29 -2.22 5.33 7.01
CA LYS A 29 -1.73 5.69 5.67
C LYS A 29 -0.31 5.19 5.45
N LEU A 30 -0.05 4.67 4.26
CA LEU A 30 1.31 4.25 3.88
C LEU A 30 2.30 5.43 3.93
N SER A 31 1.85 6.63 3.55
CA SER A 31 2.64 7.85 3.61
C SER A 31 3.16 8.21 5.01
N TYR A 32 2.54 7.73 6.09
CA TYR A 32 3.04 7.96 7.46
C TYR A 32 4.38 7.27 7.77
N TYR A 33 4.75 6.26 6.98
CA TYR A 33 5.99 5.49 7.17
C TYR A 33 7.14 5.95 6.27
N ARG A 34 6.97 7.04 5.52
CA ARG A 34 8.03 7.60 4.66
C ARG A 34 9.25 8.01 5.48
N GLY A 35 10.43 7.96 4.87
CA GLY A 35 11.72 8.24 5.52
C GLY A 35 12.34 7.04 6.26
N LYS A 36 11.64 5.90 6.34
CA LYS A 36 12.17 4.63 6.85
C LYS A 36 12.16 3.56 5.77
N ARG A 37 13.04 2.57 5.89
CA ARG A 37 12.94 1.34 5.08
C ARG A 37 11.71 0.56 5.56
N LEU A 38 10.77 0.29 4.67
CA LEU A 38 9.50 -0.34 4.98
C LEU A 38 9.34 -1.59 4.10
N ALA A 39 8.93 -2.70 4.72
CA ALA A 39 8.47 -3.89 4.03
C ALA A 39 6.95 -4.01 4.23
N VAL A 40 6.20 -4.11 3.12
CA VAL A 40 4.75 -4.35 3.16
C VAL A 40 4.52 -5.83 2.93
N PHE A 41 3.83 -6.48 3.86
CA PHE A 41 3.53 -7.90 3.82
C PHE A 41 2.01 -8.10 3.79
N MET A 42 1.53 -8.80 2.76
CA MET A 42 0.11 -9.15 2.61
C MET A 42 -0.09 -10.58 3.12
N TRP A 43 -1.02 -10.78 4.06
CA TRP A 43 -1.27 -12.08 4.67
C TRP A 43 -2.72 -12.23 5.10
N ALA A 44 -3.10 -13.48 5.39
CA ALA A 44 -4.34 -13.81 6.04
C ALA A 44 -4.26 -15.19 6.71
N SER A 45 -5.18 -15.46 7.62
CA SER A 45 -5.15 -16.61 8.54
C SER A 45 -5.89 -17.86 8.07
N TRP A 46 -6.35 -17.89 6.82
CA TRP A 46 -7.09 -19.05 6.29
C TRP A 46 -6.21 -20.30 6.17
#